data_AF-A0A7X9FZZ9-F1
#
_entry.id   AF-A0A7X9FZZ9-F1
#
_cell.length_a   1.000
_cell.length_b   1.000
_cell.length_c   1.000
_cell.angle_alpha   90.00
_cell.angle_beta   90.00
_cell.angle_gamma   90.00
#
_symmetry.space_group_name_H-M   'P 1'
#
loop_
_entity.id
_entity.type
_entity.pdbx_description
1 polymer ?
#
loop_
_entity_poly.entity_id
_entity_poly.type
_entity_poly.pdbx_seq_one_letter_code
_entity_poly.pdbx_strand_id
1 'polypeptide(L)'
;MEKRREKEERSKKKTLSPEHLVSRYKKRFHATLGVLIGFALITGVFVYFNYDYLAFKLFITSSYIYTETLDSLYKKYLDVDTKGWYYNDFDTFVIAATTERIRAERGDRYTYLYTPASLKKSRQLDKEEAAQSEITFPDDRTVYLKLTNFTKHTLKFMEENQEDLKSRRNIIIDLRGNRGGDIGIMVNISGMFLPRKSIVATDHFRWFDHVYRSNKDQPLKYDKIIILQDGSTASASENMIAALSENLDNVELIGTRTFGKGIGQFTIPLRRGYAVKATTLKWLTPSGLNIQGSGIKPDIEYTGDDIVEYALSRIQ
;
A
#
# COMPACT_ATOMS: atom_id res chain seq x y z
N MET A 1 56.80 15.00 38.59
CA MET A 1 56.12 16.30 38.81
C MET A 1 55.48 16.86 37.53
N GLU A 2 56.01 16.53 36.36
CA GLU A 2 55.52 17.02 35.05
C GLU A 2 54.11 16.50 34.67
N LYS A 3 53.81 15.21 34.93
CA LYS A 3 52.46 14.64 34.72
C LYS A 3 51.37 15.18 35.65
N ARG A 4 51.70 15.85 36.76
CA ARG A 4 50.71 16.55 37.62
C ARG A 4 50.36 17.93 37.06
N ARG A 5 51.33 18.64 36.47
CA ARG A 5 51.11 19.92 35.78
C ARG A 5 50.29 19.77 34.49
N GLU A 6 50.54 18.73 33.69
CA GLU A 6 49.72 18.46 32.49
C GLU A 6 48.27 18.08 32.83
N LYS A 7 48.04 17.46 34.00
CA LYS A 7 46.68 17.13 34.47
C LYS A 7 45.95 18.36 35.03
N GLU A 8 46.67 19.30 35.64
CA GLU A 8 46.12 20.60 36.06
C GLU A 8 45.83 21.53 34.86
N GLU A 9 46.64 21.50 33.81
CA GLU A 9 46.38 22.25 32.57
C GLU A 9 45.24 21.68 31.74
N ARG A 10 45.07 20.35 31.70
CA ARG A 10 43.90 19.71 31.08
C ARG A 10 42.61 19.86 31.91
N SER A 11 42.71 20.26 33.19
CA SER A 11 41.58 20.50 34.10
C SER A 11 41.03 21.93 34.04
N LYS A 12 41.78 22.91 33.50
CA LYS A 12 41.20 24.22 33.17
C LYS A 12 40.36 24.09 31.90
N LYS A 13 39.12 23.61 32.04
CA LYS A 13 38.04 23.95 31.08
C LYS A 13 38.19 25.44 30.79
N LYS A 14 38.58 25.82 29.57
CA LYS A 14 38.65 27.22 29.12
C LYS A 14 37.37 27.94 29.55
N THR A 15 37.43 28.66 30.65
CA THR A 15 36.37 29.54 31.10
C THR A 15 36.32 30.65 30.07
N LEU A 16 35.33 30.58 29.18
CA LEU A 16 35.08 31.63 28.19
C LEU A 16 35.04 32.99 28.92
N SER A 17 35.69 34.01 28.35
CA SER A 17 35.58 35.39 28.84
C SER A 17 34.09 35.77 28.98
N PRO A 18 33.70 36.55 30.01
CA PRO A 18 32.33 37.03 30.19
C PRO A 18 31.70 37.58 28.91
N GLU A 19 32.46 38.31 28.08
CA GLU A 19 32.00 38.86 26.81
C GLU A 19 31.66 37.77 25.77
N HIS A 20 32.51 36.74 25.67
CA HIS A 20 32.28 35.59 24.80
C HIS A 20 31.09 34.75 25.28
N LEU A 21 30.88 34.65 26.60
CA LEU A 21 29.68 34.02 27.17
C LEU A 21 28.43 34.82 26.81
N VAL A 22 28.42 36.14 27.01
CA VAL A 22 27.29 37.02 26.68
C VAL A 22 26.95 36.94 25.19
N SER A 23 27.94 37.03 24.30
CA SER A 23 27.74 36.89 22.85
C SER A 23 27.14 35.53 22.48
N ARG A 24 27.65 34.45 23.09
CA ARG A 24 27.10 33.09 22.91
C ARG A 24 25.66 32.97 23.44
N TYR A 25 25.35 33.53 24.59
CA TYR A 25 24.00 33.54 25.16
C TYR A 25 23.03 34.38 24.33
N LYS A 26 23.44 35.55 23.83
CA LYS A 26 22.63 36.37 22.90
C LYS A 26 22.31 35.61 21.62
N LYS A 27 23.31 34.99 20.98
CA LYS A 27 23.09 34.15 19.79
C LYS A 27 22.12 33.00 20.07
N ARG A 28 22.29 32.30 21.19
CA ARG A 28 21.36 31.24 21.62
C ARG A 28 19.95 31.77 21.89
N PHE A 29 19.83 32.90 22.56
CA PHE A 29 18.55 33.54 22.84
C PHE A 29 17.82 33.90 21.55
N HIS A 30 18.47 34.55 20.59
CA HIS A 30 17.85 34.87 19.30
C HIS A 30 17.48 33.62 18.49
N ALA A 31 18.31 32.57 18.52
CA ALA A 31 17.98 31.30 17.88
C ALA A 31 16.73 30.66 18.52
N THR A 32 16.68 30.58 19.86
CA THR A 32 15.52 30.05 20.58
C THR A 32 14.27 30.90 20.33
N LEU A 33 14.39 32.23 20.37
CA LEU A 33 13.28 33.15 20.09
C LEU A 33 12.78 32.98 18.65
N GLY A 34 13.67 32.85 17.67
CA GLY A 34 13.31 32.58 16.28
C GLY A 34 12.54 31.27 16.11
N VAL A 35 12.96 30.20 16.81
CA VAL A 35 12.24 28.92 16.83
C VAL A 35 10.85 29.06 17.45
N LEU A 36 10.73 29.79 18.58
CA LEU A 36 9.44 30.01 19.24
C LEU A 36 8.48 30.83 18.37
N ILE A 37 8.97 31.89 17.73
CA ILE A 37 8.18 32.70 16.79
C ILE A 37 7.75 31.84 15.60
N GLY A 38 8.67 31.06 15.02
CA GLY A 38 8.35 30.15 13.92
C GLY A 38 7.27 29.14 14.32
N PHE A 39 7.39 28.53 15.50
CA PHE A 39 6.39 27.61 16.04
C PHE A 39 5.02 28.29 16.25
N ALA A 40 4.99 29.49 16.83
CA ALA A 40 3.76 30.25 17.04
C ALA A 40 3.09 30.62 15.71
N LEU A 41 3.85 31.04 14.70
CA LEU A 41 3.35 31.35 13.37
C LEU A 41 2.78 30.11 12.68
N ILE A 42 3.51 29.00 12.67
CA ILE A 42 3.04 27.73 12.09
C ILE A 42 1.76 27.26 12.79
N THR A 43 1.70 27.36 14.12
CA THR A 43 0.52 26.99 14.91
C THR A 43 -0.66 27.92 14.59
N GLY A 44 -0.44 29.23 14.53
CA GLY A 44 -1.47 30.20 14.18
C GLY A 44 -2.04 29.95 12.77
N VAL A 45 -1.18 29.68 11.80
CA VAL A 45 -1.57 29.31 10.43
C VAL A 45 -2.36 28.00 10.41
N PHE A 46 -1.90 26.97 11.15
CA PHE A 46 -2.62 25.70 11.25
C PHE A 46 -4.02 25.89 11.85
N VAL A 47 -4.14 26.63 12.96
CA VAL A 47 -5.44 26.92 13.58
C VAL A 47 -6.33 27.71 12.64
N TYR A 48 -5.80 28.73 11.96
CA TYR A 48 -6.55 29.54 11.02
C TYR A 48 -7.16 28.70 9.89
N PHE A 49 -6.37 27.85 9.23
CA PHE A 49 -6.86 27.01 8.13
C PHE A 49 -7.80 25.88 8.56
N ASN A 50 -7.83 25.54 9.85
CA ASN A 50 -8.69 24.49 10.40
C ASN A 50 -9.75 25.05 11.36
N TYR A 51 -9.93 26.38 11.40
CA TYR A 51 -10.74 27.05 12.43
C TYR A 51 -12.16 26.52 12.47
N ASP A 52 -12.84 26.48 11.32
CA ASP A 52 -14.24 26.04 11.22
C ASP A 52 -14.41 24.61 11.73
N TYR A 53 -13.51 23.71 11.35
CA TYR A 53 -13.54 22.32 11.79
C TYR A 53 -13.32 22.19 13.30
N LEU A 54 -12.33 22.90 13.85
CA LEU A 54 -12.02 22.89 15.28
C LEU A 54 -13.15 23.51 16.11
N ALA A 55 -13.71 24.63 15.65
CA ALA A 55 -14.85 25.29 16.29
C ALA A 55 -16.08 24.38 16.28
N PHE A 56 -16.39 23.75 15.15
CA PHE A 56 -17.49 22.78 15.03
C PHE A 56 -17.29 21.58 15.96
N LYS A 57 -16.10 20.97 15.94
CA LYS A 57 -15.75 19.84 16.82
C LYS A 57 -15.97 20.20 18.29
N LEU A 58 -15.41 21.33 18.74
CA LEU A 58 -15.54 21.78 20.13
C LEU A 58 -17.00 22.06 20.48
N PHE A 59 -17.73 22.79 19.64
CA PHE A 59 -19.13 23.12 19.87
C PHE A 59 -19.99 21.86 20.00
N ILE A 60 -19.92 20.94 19.04
CA ILE A 60 -20.75 19.72 19.07
C ILE A 60 -20.37 18.82 20.23
N THR A 61 -19.08 18.61 20.49
CA THR A 61 -18.65 17.64 21.52
C THR A 61 -18.82 18.14 22.95
N SER A 62 -19.02 19.45 23.17
CA SER A 62 -19.16 20.04 24.51
C SER A 62 -20.55 20.60 24.81
N SER A 63 -21.26 21.10 23.79
CA SER A 63 -22.46 21.93 23.98
C SER A 63 -23.72 21.34 23.37
N TYR A 64 -23.61 20.29 22.55
CA TYR A 64 -24.78 19.66 21.93
C TYR A 64 -25.58 18.86 22.95
N ILE A 65 -26.82 19.27 23.18
CA ILE A 65 -27.66 18.76 24.27
C ILE A 65 -28.32 17.41 23.99
N TYR A 66 -28.49 17.03 22.72
CA TYR A 66 -29.12 15.76 22.34
C TYR A 66 -28.09 14.64 22.31
N THR A 67 -27.50 14.36 23.47
CA THR A 67 -26.40 13.39 23.63
C THR A 67 -26.79 11.97 23.20
N GLU A 68 -28.04 11.55 23.40
CA GLU A 68 -28.56 10.26 22.91
C GLU A 68 -28.42 10.10 21.38
N THR A 69 -28.56 11.21 20.64
CA THR A 69 -28.34 11.21 19.19
C THR A 69 -26.87 10.98 18.87
N LEU A 70 -25.95 11.64 19.59
CA LEU A 70 -24.51 11.42 19.42
C LEU A 70 -24.13 9.98 19.79
N ASP A 71 -24.66 9.43 20.89
CA ASP A 71 -24.40 8.05 21.30
C ASP A 71 -24.87 7.07 20.22
N SER A 72 -26.08 7.26 19.70
CA SER A 72 -26.59 6.43 18.60
C SER A 72 -25.73 6.53 17.35
N LEU A 73 -25.23 7.71 16.99
CA LEU A 73 -24.37 7.91 15.82
C LEU A 73 -23.01 7.23 16.02
N TYR A 74 -22.36 7.44 17.16
CA TYR A 74 -21.06 6.81 17.44
C TYR A 74 -21.19 5.28 17.50
N LYS A 75 -22.27 4.76 18.09
CA LYS A 75 -22.57 3.33 18.08
C LYS A 75 -22.78 2.82 16.65
N LYS A 76 -23.55 3.52 15.82
CA LYS A 76 -23.79 3.14 14.41
C LYS A 76 -22.48 3.09 13.61
N TYR A 77 -21.64 4.10 13.72
CA TYR A 77 -20.49 4.29 12.82
C TYR A 77 -19.22 3.60 13.29
N LEU A 78 -19.00 3.53 14.61
CA LEU A 78 -17.75 3.06 15.20
C LEU A 78 -17.94 1.82 16.08
N ASP A 79 -19.19 1.46 16.42
CA ASP A 79 -19.50 0.45 17.43
C ASP A 79 -18.93 0.77 18.83
N VAL A 80 -18.78 2.06 19.14
CA VAL A 80 -18.19 2.55 20.40
C VAL A 80 -19.25 3.15 21.31
N ASP A 81 -19.18 2.82 22.61
CA ASP A 81 -19.87 3.54 23.67
C ASP A 81 -18.98 4.70 24.17
N THR A 82 -19.45 5.93 23.99
CA THR A 82 -18.68 7.14 24.28
C THR A 82 -18.66 7.48 25.77
N LYS A 83 -19.66 7.02 26.53
CA LYS A 83 -19.90 7.43 27.93
C LYS A 83 -19.88 8.95 28.13
N GLY A 84 -20.35 9.71 27.13
CA GLY A 84 -20.34 11.17 27.13
C GLY A 84 -19.02 11.83 26.70
N TRP A 85 -17.97 11.08 26.41
CA TRP A 85 -16.65 11.60 26.00
C TRP A 85 -16.47 11.66 24.48
N TYR A 86 -17.37 12.37 23.79
CA TYR A 86 -17.45 12.45 22.32
C TYR A 86 -16.17 12.94 21.65
N TYR A 87 -15.44 13.85 22.29
CA TYR A 87 -14.24 14.48 21.74
C TYR A 87 -13.17 13.49 21.24
N ASN A 88 -13.02 12.37 21.94
CA ASN A 88 -11.93 11.41 21.73
C ASN A 88 -12.01 10.64 20.41
N ASP A 89 -13.22 10.47 19.87
CA ASP A 89 -13.48 9.68 18.67
C ASP A 89 -14.22 10.49 17.59
N PHE A 90 -14.41 11.80 17.80
CA PHE A 90 -15.13 12.68 16.87
C PHE A 90 -14.54 12.67 15.46
N ASP A 91 -13.22 12.78 15.32
CA ASP A 91 -12.58 12.79 14.00
C ASP A 91 -12.82 11.47 13.26
N THR A 92 -12.72 10.35 14.00
CA THR A 92 -12.97 9.01 13.47
C THR A 92 -14.44 8.84 13.06
N PHE A 93 -15.36 9.36 13.85
CA PHE A 93 -16.80 9.37 13.54
C PHE A 93 -17.08 10.16 12.25
N VAL A 94 -16.53 11.37 12.13
CA VAL A 94 -16.69 12.20 10.93
C VAL A 94 -16.12 11.50 9.70
N ILE A 95 -14.96 10.84 9.81
CA ILE A 95 -14.38 10.03 8.72
C ILE A 95 -15.28 8.84 8.36
N ALA A 96 -15.80 8.11 9.36
CA ALA A 96 -16.71 6.99 9.13
C ALA A 96 -17.98 7.42 8.38
N ALA A 97 -18.62 8.49 8.85
CA ALA A 97 -19.81 9.06 8.24
C ALA A 97 -19.55 9.56 6.81
N THR A 98 -18.45 10.29 6.62
CA THR A 98 -18.06 10.81 5.30
C THR A 98 -17.79 9.67 4.31
N THR A 99 -17.01 8.66 4.72
CA THR A 99 -16.71 7.53 3.83
C THR A 99 -17.96 6.72 3.52
N GLU A 100 -18.87 6.49 4.48
CA GLU A 100 -20.17 5.86 4.20
C GLU A 100 -20.97 6.63 3.15
N ARG A 101 -21.03 7.96 3.27
CA ARG A 101 -21.74 8.81 2.31
C ARG A 101 -21.13 8.75 0.92
N ILE A 102 -19.80 8.73 0.80
CA ILE A 102 -19.09 8.54 -0.47
C ILE A 102 -19.49 7.21 -1.13
N ARG A 103 -19.54 6.11 -0.36
CA ARG A 103 -19.96 4.81 -0.88
C ARG A 103 -21.40 4.84 -1.37
N ALA A 104 -22.29 5.46 -0.60
CA ALA A 104 -23.71 5.54 -0.91
C ALA A 104 -23.99 6.34 -2.19
N GLU A 105 -23.30 7.47 -2.38
CA GLU A 105 -23.54 8.37 -3.52
C GLU A 105 -22.92 7.86 -4.83
N ARG A 106 -21.71 7.31 -4.79
CA ARG A 106 -20.95 6.97 -6.00
C ARG A 106 -20.81 5.47 -6.27
N GLY A 107 -21.32 4.62 -5.37
CA GLY A 107 -21.10 3.18 -5.42
C GLY A 107 -19.63 2.78 -5.24
N ASP A 108 -18.77 3.67 -4.75
CA ASP A 108 -17.36 3.37 -4.50
C ASP A 108 -17.22 2.47 -3.26
N ARG A 109 -17.42 1.17 -3.44
CA ARG A 109 -17.28 0.15 -2.39
C ARG A 109 -15.89 0.06 -1.76
N TYR A 110 -14.89 0.75 -2.28
CA TYR A 110 -13.50 0.64 -1.82
C TYR A 110 -13.05 1.78 -0.90
N THR A 111 -13.90 2.81 -0.71
CA THR A 111 -13.63 3.92 0.22
C THR A 111 -14.34 3.72 1.56
N TYR A 112 -13.60 3.35 2.61
CA TYR A 112 -14.15 3.06 3.93
C TYR A 112 -13.14 3.20 5.07
N LEU A 113 -13.68 3.32 6.29
CA LEU A 113 -12.91 3.27 7.53
C LEU A 113 -12.75 1.82 7.99
N TYR A 114 -11.52 1.43 8.33
CA TYR A 114 -11.23 0.26 9.14
C TYR A 114 -11.25 0.62 10.63
N THR A 115 -11.96 -0.19 11.42
CA THR A 115 -11.78 -0.25 12.87
C THR A 115 -10.49 -1.02 13.18
N PRO A 116 -9.91 -0.89 14.38
CA PRO A 116 -8.72 -1.66 14.76
C PRO A 116 -8.92 -3.18 14.62
N ALA A 117 -10.11 -3.66 14.99
CA ALA A 117 -10.48 -5.06 14.86
C ALA A 117 -10.58 -5.50 13.40
N SER A 118 -11.26 -4.72 12.55
CA SER A 118 -11.41 -5.08 11.13
C SER A 118 -10.09 -4.98 10.36
N LEU A 119 -9.23 -4.01 10.69
CA LEU A 119 -7.88 -3.92 10.11
C LEU A 119 -7.02 -5.14 10.48
N LYS A 120 -7.04 -5.55 11.76
CA LYS A 120 -6.32 -6.74 12.23
C LYS A 120 -6.84 -8.00 11.53
N LYS A 121 -8.16 -8.14 11.43
CA LYS A 121 -8.80 -9.26 10.72
C LYS A 121 -8.40 -9.29 9.24
N SER A 122 -8.45 -8.16 8.55
CA SER A 122 -8.03 -8.05 7.13
C SER A 122 -6.60 -8.53 6.94
N ARG A 123 -5.66 -8.05 7.76
CA ARG A 123 -4.25 -8.46 7.68
C ARG A 123 -4.03 -9.96 7.97
N GLN A 124 -4.84 -10.53 8.85
CA GLN A 124 -4.78 -11.96 9.16
C GLN A 124 -5.27 -12.79 7.97
N LEU A 125 -6.39 -12.40 7.36
CA LEU A 125 -6.91 -13.06 6.15
C LEU A 125 -5.91 -12.97 4.99
N ASP A 126 -5.33 -11.79 4.76
CA ASP A 126 -4.30 -11.57 3.74
C ASP A 126 -3.10 -12.53 3.95
N LYS A 127 -2.71 -12.79 5.21
CA LYS A 127 -1.64 -13.72 5.55
C LYS A 127 -2.03 -15.19 5.32
N GLU A 128 -3.25 -15.57 5.72
CA GLU A 128 -3.76 -16.94 5.54
C GLU A 128 -3.94 -17.29 4.07
N GLU A 129 -4.43 -16.35 3.27
CA GLU A 129 -4.54 -16.49 1.81
C GLU A 129 -3.15 -16.59 1.17
N ALA A 130 -2.20 -15.72 1.55
CA ALA A 130 -0.83 -15.78 1.01
C ALA A 130 -0.13 -17.11 1.29
N ALA A 131 -0.43 -17.75 2.42
CA ALA A 131 0.12 -19.06 2.79
C ALA A 131 -0.36 -20.22 1.89
N GLN A 132 -1.38 -19.99 1.06
CA GLN A 132 -1.88 -20.95 0.06
C GLN A 132 -1.22 -20.77 -1.31
N SER A 133 -0.26 -19.84 -1.46
CA SER A 133 0.60 -19.80 -2.63
C SER A 133 1.54 -21.01 -2.62
N GLU A 134 1.74 -21.63 -3.79
CA GLU A 134 2.47 -22.89 -3.90
C GLU A 134 3.30 -22.95 -5.19
N ILE A 135 4.35 -23.77 -5.13
CA ILE A 135 5.19 -24.11 -6.28
C ILE A 135 5.16 -25.63 -6.42
N THR A 136 4.87 -26.12 -7.61
CA THR A 136 4.91 -27.54 -7.96
C THR A 136 5.62 -27.76 -9.29
N PHE A 137 6.02 -29.00 -9.56
CA PHE A 137 6.77 -29.38 -10.76
C PHE A 137 6.00 -30.47 -11.53
N PRO A 138 5.05 -30.09 -12.41
CA PRO A 138 4.18 -31.07 -13.08
C PRO A 138 4.91 -31.99 -14.07
N ASP A 139 6.06 -31.59 -14.60
CA ASP A 139 6.92 -32.41 -15.48
C ASP A 139 8.41 -32.15 -15.16
N ASP A 140 9.34 -32.34 -16.11
CA ASP A 140 10.78 -32.03 -15.98
C ASP A 140 11.22 -30.68 -16.54
N ARG A 141 10.30 -29.92 -17.15
CA ARG A 141 10.59 -28.68 -17.90
C ARG A 141 9.84 -27.46 -17.37
N THR A 142 8.87 -27.64 -16.50
CA THR A 142 7.90 -26.61 -16.12
C THR A 142 7.83 -26.44 -14.60
N VAL A 143 7.85 -25.18 -14.16
CA VAL A 143 7.42 -24.77 -12.82
C VAL A 143 5.94 -24.37 -12.91
N TYR A 144 5.12 -24.86 -11.99
CA TYR A 144 3.79 -24.30 -11.75
C TYR A 144 3.85 -23.45 -10.49
N LEU A 145 3.50 -22.18 -10.61
CA LEU A 145 3.49 -21.19 -9.54
C LEU A 145 2.07 -20.67 -9.36
N LYS A 146 1.45 -20.93 -8.22
CA LYS A 146 0.16 -20.33 -7.87
C LYS A 146 0.38 -19.20 -6.88
N LEU A 147 -0.08 -18.01 -7.25
CA LEU A 147 -0.09 -16.85 -6.36
C LEU A 147 -1.53 -16.52 -5.99
N THR A 148 -1.80 -16.45 -4.70
CA THR A 148 -3.17 -16.24 -4.19
C THR A 148 -3.48 -14.77 -3.89
N ASN A 149 -2.47 -13.97 -3.52
CA ASN A 149 -2.58 -12.53 -3.38
C ASN A 149 -1.20 -11.84 -3.49
N PHE A 150 -1.18 -10.51 -3.40
CA PHE A 150 0.06 -9.72 -3.40
C PHE A 150 0.28 -9.05 -2.04
N THR A 151 0.97 -9.76 -1.15
CA THR A 151 1.33 -9.27 0.19
C THR A 151 2.81 -9.46 0.46
N LYS A 152 3.32 -8.85 1.55
CA LYS A 152 4.69 -9.11 2.01
C LYS A 152 4.99 -10.59 2.25
N HIS A 153 3.96 -11.41 2.53
CA HIS A 153 4.11 -12.85 2.73
C HIS A 153 4.34 -13.57 1.40
N THR A 154 3.62 -13.18 0.35
CA THR A 154 3.83 -13.69 -1.01
C THR A 154 5.19 -13.29 -1.58
N LEU A 155 5.62 -12.04 -1.35
CA LEU A 155 6.96 -11.61 -1.77
C LEU A 155 8.04 -12.45 -1.10
N LYS A 156 7.91 -12.65 0.22
CA LYS A 156 8.84 -13.50 0.98
C LYS A 156 8.84 -14.94 0.45
N PHE A 157 7.67 -15.51 0.17
CA PHE A 157 7.54 -16.82 -0.48
C PHE A 157 8.29 -16.89 -1.81
N MET A 158 8.15 -15.89 -2.68
CA MET A 158 8.89 -15.80 -3.94
C MET A 158 10.41 -15.70 -3.73
N GLU A 159 10.84 -14.94 -2.72
CA GLU A 159 12.26 -14.75 -2.41
C GLU A 159 12.91 -16.01 -1.82
N GLU A 160 12.20 -16.75 -0.97
CA GLU A 160 12.69 -17.98 -0.35
C GLU A 160 12.76 -19.16 -1.34
N ASN A 161 11.93 -19.16 -2.38
CA ASN A 161 11.85 -20.26 -3.36
C ASN A 161 12.47 -19.89 -4.74
N GLN A 162 13.40 -18.94 -4.79
CA GLN A 162 13.99 -18.51 -6.07
C GLN A 162 14.72 -19.64 -6.82
N GLU A 163 15.39 -20.54 -6.11
CA GLU A 163 16.13 -21.63 -6.75
C GLU A 163 15.19 -22.65 -7.38
N ASP A 164 14.09 -22.98 -6.68
CA ASP A 164 13.00 -23.80 -7.21
C ASP A 164 12.36 -23.18 -8.44
N LEU A 165 12.11 -21.87 -8.42
CA LEU A 165 11.58 -21.14 -9.57
C LEU A 165 12.54 -21.20 -10.78
N LYS A 166 13.86 -21.14 -10.57
CA LYS A 166 14.86 -21.21 -11.64
C LYS A 166 15.15 -22.62 -12.15
N SER A 167 14.65 -23.65 -11.46
CA SER A 167 15.05 -25.04 -11.72
C SER A 167 14.60 -25.56 -13.10
N ARG A 168 13.67 -24.86 -13.77
CA ARG A 168 13.02 -25.28 -15.00
C ARG A 168 12.97 -24.17 -16.03
N ARG A 169 12.81 -24.56 -17.30
CA ARG A 169 12.86 -23.63 -18.44
C ARG A 169 11.54 -22.94 -18.73
N ASN A 170 10.42 -23.49 -18.29
CA ASN A 170 9.08 -22.93 -18.51
C ASN A 170 8.37 -22.66 -17.19
N ILE A 171 7.41 -21.75 -17.19
CA ILE A 171 6.56 -21.49 -16.03
C ILE A 171 5.09 -21.33 -16.42
N ILE A 172 4.21 -21.89 -15.58
CA ILE A 172 2.79 -21.57 -15.54
C ILE A 172 2.55 -20.76 -14.26
N ILE A 173 2.00 -19.55 -14.40
CA ILE A 173 1.63 -18.67 -13.29
C ILE A 173 0.11 -18.70 -13.16
N ASP A 174 -0.40 -19.30 -12.09
CA ASP A 174 -1.83 -19.35 -11.82
C ASP A 174 -2.28 -18.17 -10.96
N LEU A 175 -3.05 -17.27 -11.57
CA LEU A 175 -3.67 -16.10 -10.96
C LEU A 175 -5.20 -16.22 -10.89
N ARG A 176 -5.77 -17.40 -11.17
CA ARG A 176 -7.21 -17.65 -11.03
C ARG A 176 -7.61 -17.46 -9.58
N GLY A 177 -8.73 -16.77 -9.35
CA GLY A 177 -9.18 -16.42 -7.99
C GLY A 177 -8.39 -15.32 -7.29
N ASN A 178 -7.22 -14.90 -7.80
CA ASN A 178 -6.35 -13.92 -7.13
C ASN A 178 -6.88 -12.49 -7.30
N ARG A 179 -7.36 -11.89 -6.20
CA ARG A 179 -7.98 -10.55 -6.18
C ARG A 179 -6.99 -9.38 -6.12
N GLY A 180 -5.69 -9.67 -6.19
CA GLY A 180 -4.62 -8.69 -6.19
C GLY A 180 -4.03 -8.46 -4.80
N GLY A 181 -3.73 -7.21 -4.47
CA GLY A 181 -3.07 -6.84 -3.23
C GLY A 181 -2.27 -5.55 -3.38
N ASP A 182 -1.15 -5.45 -2.68
CA ASP A 182 -0.27 -4.29 -2.67
C ASP A 182 0.50 -4.16 -4.00
N ILE A 183 0.42 -2.98 -4.62
CA ILE A 183 1.07 -2.70 -5.91
C ILE A 183 2.59 -2.73 -5.79
N GLY A 184 3.17 -2.27 -4.66
CA GLY A 184 4.60 -2.31 -4.44
C GLY A 184 5.13 -3.74 -4.38
N ILE A 185 4.39 -4.63 -3.72
CA ILE A 185 4.68 -6.07 -3.72
C ILE A 185 4.61 -6.65 -5.13
N MET A 186 3.54 -6.35 -5.87
CA MET A 186 3.40 -6.80 -7.25
C MET A 186 4.53 -6.31 -8.14
N VAL A 187 4.93 -5.03 -8.04
CA VAL A 187 6.07 -4.47 -8.79
C VAL A 187 7.36 -5.21 -8.48
N ASN A 188 7.57 -5.58 -7.21
CA ASN A 188 8.74 -6.36 -6.81
C ASN A 188 8.72 -7.79 -7.35
N ILE A 189 7.55 -8.43 -7.43
CA ILE A 189 7.39 -9.77 -7.99
C ILE A 189 7.54 -9.73 -9.51
N SER A 190 6.79 -8.87 -10.22
CA SER A 190 6.91 -8.68 -11.67
C SER A 190 8.33 -8.31 -12.09
N GLY A 191 9.01 -7.48 -11.28
CA GLY A 191 10.41 -7.14 -11.50
C GLY A 191 11.36 -8.35 -11.52
N MET A 192 11.02 -9.48 -10.89
CA MET A 192 11.84 -10.70 -10.97
C MET A 192 11.85 -11.31 -12.37
N PHE A 193 10.78 -11.12 -13.15
CA PHE A 193 10.60 -11.67 -14.50
C PHE A 193 11.00 -10.69 -15.61
N LEU A 194 11.09 -9.40 -15.30
CA LEU A 194 11.25 -8.33 -16.28
C LEU A 194 12.69 -7.82 -16.37
N PRO A 195 13.17 -7.43 -17.56
CA PRO A 195 14.40 -6.67 -17.73
C PRO A 195 14.37 -5.40 -16.87
N ARG A 196 15.54 -4.95 -16.41
CA ARG A 196 15.66 -3.74 -15.59
C ARG A 196 15.12 -2.51 -16.35
N LYS A 197 14.41 -1.61 -15.64
CA LYS A 197 13.81 -0.36 -16.15
C LYS A 197 12.54 -0.50 -17.02
N SER A 198 12.08 -1.71 -17.30
CA SER A 198 10.76 -1.96 -17.90
C SER A 198 9.66 -1.26 -17.10
N ILE A 199 8.68 -0.69 -17.80
CA ILE A 199 7.50 -0.10 -17.15
C ILE A 199 6.61 -1.24 -16.68
N VAL A 200 6.27 -1.25 -15.40
CA VAL A 200 5.42 -2.28 -14.80
C VAL A 200 3.97 -1.82 -14.76
N ALA A 201 3.74 -0.61 -14.27
CA ALA A 201 2.43 0.02 -14.13
C ALA A 201 2.59 1.53 -13.96
N THR A 202 1.53 2.28 -14.20
CA THR A 202 1.47 3.72 -13.87
C THR A 202 0.25 4.02 -13.01
N ASP A 203 0.45 4.61 -11.84
CA ASP A 203 -0.64 5.16 -11.04
C ASP A 203 -0.90 6.61 -11.46
N HIS A 204 -2.08 6.86 -12.01
CA HIS A 204 -2.59 8.18 -12.36
C HIS A 204 -3.42 8.75 -11.21
N PHE A 205 -2.82 9.68 -10.45
CA PHE A 205 -3.50 10.43 -9.41
C PHE A 205 -4.11 11.72 -9.98
N ARG A 206 -4.89 12.41 -9.15
CA ARG A 206 -5.52 13.69 -9.53
C ARG A 206 -4.51 14.76 -9.99
N TRP A 207 -3.29 14.74 -9.45
CA TRP A 207 -2.32 15.84 -9.62
C TRP A 207 -0.97 15.42 -10.21
N PHE A 208 -0.70 14.12 -10.30
CA PHE A 208 0.57 13.59 -10.77
C PHE A 208 0.44 12.13 -11.16
N ASP A 209 1.40 11.65 -11.94
CA ASP A 209 1.55 10.25 -12.29
C ASP A 209 2.75 9.65 -11.56
N HIS A 210 2.61 8.40 -11.13
CA HIS A 210 3.71 7.61 -10.58
C HIS A 210 3.95 6.39 -11.45
N VAL A 211 5.09 6.37 -12.15
CA VAL A 211 5.49 5.25 -13.02
C VAL A 211 6.34 4.27 -12.23
N TYR A 212 5.84 3.04 -12.09
CA TYR A 212 6.59 1.93 -11.53
C TYR A 212 7.47 1.29 -12.59
N ARG A 213 8.73 1.05 -12.24
CA ARG A 213 9.70 0.37 -13.11
C ARG A 213 10.34 -0.81 -12.40
N SER A 214 10.62 -1.86 -13.16
CA SER A 214 11.41 -2.98 -12.66
C SER A 214 12.81 -2.50 -12.25
N ASN A 215 13.25 -2.95 -11.07
CA ASN A 215 14.54 -2.58 -10.49
C ASN A 215 15.45 -3.79 -10.26
N LYS A 216 15.01 -4.99 -10.64
CA LYS A 216 15.77 -6.24 -10.54
C LYS A 216 16.39 -6.59 -11.90
N ASP A 217 17.50 -7.32 -11.88
CA ASP A 217 18.24 -7.71 -13.09
C ASP A 217 17.67 -9.01 -13.72
N GLN A 218 16.34 -9.15 -13.74
CA GLN A 218 15.61 -10.28 -14.31
C GLN A 218 16.13 -11.67 -13.86
N PRO A 219 16.09 -11.99 -12.55
CA PRO A 219 16.57 -13.28 -12.03
C PRO A 219 15.76 -14.49 -12.51
N LEU A 220 14.50 -14.30 -12.95
CA LEU A 220 13.64 -15.36 -13.46
C LEU A 220 13.48 -15.19 -14.98
N LYS A 221 14.09 -16.09 -15.74
CA LYS A 221 14.02 -16.14 -17.21
C LYS A 221 13.51 -17.50 -17.62
N TYR A 222 12.50 -17.50 -18.46
CA TYR A 222 11.86 -18.70 -18.98
C TYR A 222 11.80 -18.63 -20.49
N ASP A 223 11.79 -19.80 -21.14
CA ASP A 223 11.58 -19.94 -22.58
C ASP A 223 10.11 -19.63 -22.90
N LYS A 224 9.17 -20.12 -22.08
CA LYS A 224 7.73 -19.82 -22.17
C LYS A 224 7.12 -19.52 -20.81
N ILE A 225 6.28 -18.49 -20.75
CA ILE A 225 5.47 -18.11 -19.59
C ILE A 225 4.00 -18.27 -19.99
N ILE A 226 3.25 -19.08 -19.25
CA ILE A 226 1.79 -19.13 -19.39
C ILE A 226 1.17 -18.52 -18.14
N ILE A 227 0.18 -17.64 -18.30
CA ILE A 227 -0.57 -17.09 -17.17
C ILE A 227 -2.01 -17.59 -17.23
N LEU A 228 -2.46 -18.23 -16.16
CA LEU A 228 -3.85 -18.65 -15.99
C LEU A 228 -4.64 -17.54 -15.29
N GLN A 229 -5.77 -17.16 -15.88
CA GLN A 229 -6.60 -16.07 -15.37
C GLN A 229 -8.09 -16.43 -15.43
N ASP A 230 -8.88 -15.82 -14.54
CA ASP A 230 -10.34 -15.95 -14.54
C ASP A 230 -11.05 -14.62 -14.22
N GLY A 231 -12.38 -14.64 -14.20
CA GLY A 231 -13.19 -13.46 -13.85
C GLY A 231 -13.01 -12.94 -12.41
N SER A 232 -12.31 -13.68 -11.54
CA SER A 232 -11.95 -13.26 -10.19
C SER A 232 -10.55 -12.65 -10.11
N THR A 233 -9.70 -12.86 -11.12
CA THR A 233 -8.39 -12.22 -11.25
C THR A 233 -8.57 -10.69 -11.31
N ALA A 234 -8.03 -9.96 -10.33
CA ALA A 234 -8.29 -8.54 -10.19
C ALA A 234 -7.09 -7.71 -9.69
N SER A 235 -7.14 -6.41 -9.93
CA SER A 235 -6.27 -5.42 -9.29
C SER A 235 -4.78 -5.67 -9.57
N ALA A 236 -3.96 -5.94 -8.56
CA ALA A 236 -2.54 -6.18 -8.73
C ALA A 236 -2.25 -7.41 -9.62
N SER A 237 -3.11 -8.43 -9.63
CA SER A 237 -2.97 -9.57 -10.55
C SER A 237 -3.07 -9.13 -12.00
N GLU A 238 -4.01 -8.23 -12.29
CA GLU A 238 -4.18 -7.66 -13.64
C GLU A 238 -3.00 -6.76 -14.01
N ASN A 239 -2.42 -6.05 -13.04
CA ASN A 239 -1.17 -5.31 -13.27
C ASN A 239 -0.01 -6.25 -13.59
N MET A 240 0.12 -7.39 -12.89
CA MET A 240 1.17 -8.37 -13.19
C MET A 240 0.99 -8.98 -14.59
N ILE A 241 -0.25 -9.33 -14.97
CA ILE A 241 -0.56 -9.81 -16.32
C ILE A 241 -0.09 -8.79 -17.35
N ALA A 242 -0.56 -7.54 -17.26
CA ALA A 242 -0.20 -6.49 -18.20
C ALA A 242 1.32 -6.21 -18.21
N ALA A 243 1.95 -6.20 -17.03
CA ALA A 243 3.39 -5.99 -16.90
C ALA A 243 4.19 -7.07 -17.63
N LEU A 244 3.81 -8.34 -17.51
CA LEU A 244 4.51 -9.43 -18.19
C LEU A 244 4.17 -9.49 -19.68
N SER A 245 2.89 -9.51 -20.04
CA SER A 245 2.45 -9.70 -21.43
C SER A 245 2.84 -8.54 -22.35
N GLU A 246 2.94 -7.31 -21.84
CA GLU A 246 3.32 -6.15 -22.67
C GLU A 246 4.83 -5.91 -22.73
N ASN A 247 5.63 -6.55 -21.87
CA ASN A 247 7.10 -6.38 -21.85
C ASN A 247 7.86 -7.63 -22.32
N LEU A 248 7.20 -8.78 -22.47
CA LEU A 248 7.82 -10.06 -22.82
C LEU A 248 7.06 -10.70 -23.98
N ASP A 249 7.79 -11.14 -25.01
CA ASP A 249 7.21 -11.73 -26.22
C ASP A 249 6.81 -13.20 -26.07
N ASN A 250 7.13 -13.82 -24.93
CA ASN A 250 6.96 -15.25 -24.66
C ASN A 250 5.90 -15.56 -23.59
N VAL A 251 4.96 -14.63 -23.38
CA VAL A 251 3.84 -14.77 -22.45
C VAL A 251 2.57 -15.16 -23.23
N GLU A 252 1.87 -16.21 -22.79
CA GLU A 252 0.57 -16.64 -23.33
C GLU A 252 -0.48 -16.64 -22.21
N LEU A 253 -1.60 -15.96 -22.42
CA LEU A 253 -2.69 -15.83 -21.46
C LEU A 253 -3.79 -16.86 -21.76
N ILE A 254 -4.13 -17.69 -20.78
CA ILE A 254 -5.14 -18.74 -20.92
C ILE A 254 -6.20 -18.59 -19.82
N GLY A 255 -7.47 -18.73 -20.18
CA GLY A 255 -8.58 -18.77 -19.21
C GLY A 255 -9.76 -17.92 -19.64
N THR A 256 -10.25 -17.04 -18.76
CA THR A 256 -11.32 -16.08 -19.10
C THR A 256 -10.87 -14.65 -18.93
N ARG A 257 -11.70 -13.70 -19.38
CA ARG A 257 -11.47 -12.27 -19.11
C ARG A 257 -11.38 -12.00 -17.61
N THR A 258 -10.44 -11.14 -17.21
CA THR A 258 -10.27 -10.69 -15.82
C THR A 258 -11.37 -9.74 -15.35
N PHE A 259 -11.38 -9.42 -14.05
CA PHE A 259 -12.42 -8.61 -13.43
C PHE A 259 -12.54 -7.17 -13.98
N GLY A 260 -11.43 -6.55 -14.40
CA GLY A 260 -11.38 -5.18 -14.87
C GLY A 260 -11.35 -4.14 -13.76
N LYS A 261 -10.54 -4.33 -12.71
CA LYS A 261 -10.39 -3.34 -11.65
C LYS A 261 -9.26 -2.38 -11.97
N GLY A 262 -9.54 -1.35 -12.77
CA GLY A 262 -8.62 -0.26 -13.17
C GLY A 262 -8.45 0.88 -12.15
N ILE A 263 -8.80 0.68 -10.88
CA ILE A 263 -8.68 1.70 -9.82
C ILE A 263 -7.90 1.19 -8.62
N GLY A 264 -7.08 2.07 -8.04
CA GLY A 264 -6.25 1.79 -6.86
C GLY A 264 -6.73 2.53 -5.62
N GLN A 265 -6.36 1.98 -4.46
CA GLN A 265 -6.70 2.55 -3.17
C GLN A 265 -5.44 2.77 -2.34
N PHE A 266 -5.41 3.87 -1.59
CA PHE A 266 -4.44 4.09 -0.53
C PHE A 266 -5.09 3.86 0.84
N THR A 267 -4.34 3.24 1.74
CA THR A 267 -4.76 3.06 3.13
C THR A 267 -3.86 3.90 4.02
N ILE A 268 -4.44 4.88 4.72
CA ILE A 268 -3.74 5.76 5.64
C ILE A 268 -4.05 5.31 7.07
N PRO A 269 -3.03 5.02 7.90
CA PRO A 269 -3.25 4.73 9.31
C PRO A 269 -3.70 5.99 10.06
N LEU A 270 -4.67 5.80 10.94
CA LEU A 270 -5.20 6.84 11.83
C LEU A 270 -4.80 6.54 13.28
N ARG A 271 -5.07 7.50 14.18
CA ARG A 271 -4.84 7.31 15.61
C ARG A 271 -5.65 6.12 16.14
N ARG A 272 -5.18 5.54 17.25
CA ARG A 272 -5.89 4.46 17.98
C ARG A 272 -6.13 3.18 17.16
N GLY A 273 -5.33 2.95 16.11
CA GLY A 273 -5.36 1.72 15.31
C GLY A 273 -6.42 1.69 14.22
N TYR A 274 -7.17 2.76 14.02
CA TYR A 274 -8.04 2.92 12.86
C TYR A 274 -7.21 3.11 11.59
N ALA A 275 -7.81 2.93 10.42
CA ALA A 275 -7.23 3.33 9.15
C ALA A 275 -8.33 3.73 8.17
N VAL A 276 -8.07 4.69 7.28
CA VAL A 276 -8.98 5.01 6.19
C VAL A 276 -8.42 4.47 4.89
N LYS A 277 -9.25 3.74 4.14
CA LYS A 277 -8.95 3.31 2.77
C LYS A 277 -9.79 4.14 1.82
N ALA A 278 -9.18 4.68 0.77
CA ALA A 278 -9.86 5.50 -0.21
C ALA A 278 -9.38 5.21 -1.63
N THR A 279 -10.28 5.28 -2.60
CA THR A 279 -9.95 5.24 -4.03
C THR A 279 -9.35 6.57 -4.44
N THR A 280 -8.06 6.58 -4.79
CA THR A 280 -7.29 7.82 -5.03
C THR A 280 -6.64 7.89 -6.40
N LEU A 281 -6.66 6.80 -7.17
CA LEU A 281 -5.99 6.71 -8.45
C LEU A 281 -6.71 5.76 -9.42
N LYS A 282 -6.44 5.99 -10.70
CA LYS A 282 -6.59 4.99 -11.75
C LYS A 282 -5.21 4.41 -12.03
N TRP A 283 -5.09 3.12 -12.27
CA TRP A 283 -3.83 2.57 -12.74
C TRP A 283 -3.90 2.29 -14.23
N LEU A 284 -2.76 2.40 -14.90
CA LEU A 284 -2.59 2.20 -16.33
C LEU A 284 -1.59 1.07 -16.56
N THR A 285 -1.84 0.26 -17.59
CA THR A 285 -0.91 -0.78 -18.09
C THR A 285 0.39 -0.13 -18.59
N PRO A 286 1.46 -0.90 -18.87
CA PRO A 286 2.69 -0.35 -19.46
C PRO A 286 2.48 0.50 -20.71
N SER A 287 1.52 0.13 -21.56
CA SER A 287 1.08 0.85 -22.75
C SER A 287 0.14 2.04 -22.50
N GLY A 288 -0.23 2.30 -21.23
CA GLY A 288 -1.05 3.45 -20.84
C GLY A 288 -2.55 3.21 -20.85
N LEU A 289 -3.01 1.95 -20.92
CA LEU A 289 -4.44 1.62 -20.95
C LEU A 289 -5.03 1.49 -19.54
N ASN A 290 -6.22 2.03 -19.32
CA ASN A 290 -6.99 1.78 -18.10
C ASN A 290 -8.02 0.68 -18.35
N ILE A 291 -7.92 -0.43 -17.62
CA ILE A 291 -8.79 -1.61 -17.85
C ILE A 291 -10.09 -1.58 -17.03
N GLN A 292 -10.49 -0.42 -16.49
CA GLN A 292 -11.65 -0.32 -15.61
C GLN A 292 -12.94 -0.76 -16.34
N GLY A 293 -13.56 -1.83 -15.84
CA GLY A 293 -14.78 -2.42 -16.41
C GLY A 293 -14.57 -3.26 -17.66
N SER A 294 -13.39 -3.23 -18.29
CA SER A 294 -13.10 -4.03 -19.49
C SER A 294 -12.30 -5.29 -19.20
N GLY A 295 -11.44 -5.30 -18.17
CA GLY A 295 -10.54 -6.43 -17.90
C GLY A 295 -9.53 -6.68 -19.02
N ILE A 296 -8.71 -7.72 -18.82
CA ILE A 296 -7.73 -8.23 -19.77
C ILE A 296 -8.30 -9.50 -20.38
N LYS A 297 -8.35 -9.57 -21.72
CA LYS A 297 -8.76 -10.79 -22.42
C LYS A 297 -7.62 -11.80 -22.41
N PRO A 298 -7.91 -13.10 -22.31
CA PRO A 298 -6.91 -14.12 -22.58
C PRO A 298 -6.61 -14.18 -24.08
N ASP A 299 -5.44 -14.72 -24.43
CA ASP A 299 -5.11 -15.07 -25.81
C ASP A 299 -5.91 -16.32 -26.23
N ILE A 300 -6.09 -17.25 -25.29
CA ILE A 300 -6.89 -18.46 -25.46
C ILE A 300 -8.00 -18.49 -24.41
N GLU A 301 -9.25 -18.37 -24.87
CA GLU A 301 -10.41 -18.55 -24.01
C GLU A 301 -10.60 -20.05 -23.70
N TYR A 302 -10.55 -20.41 -22.41
CA TYR A 302 -10.62 -21.79 -21.96
C TYR A 302 -11.23 -21.87 -20.54
N THR A 303 -12.21 -22.74 -20.34
CA THR A 303 -12.94 -22.89 -19.07
C THR A 303 -13.02 -24.34 -18.59
N GLY A 304 -12.26 -25.26 -19.19
CA GLY A 304 -12.20 -26.65 -18.73
C GLY A 304 -11.56 -26.74 -17.35
N ASP A 305 -12.00 -27.70 -16.54
CA ASP A 305 -11.43 -27.97 -15.21
C ASP A 305 -9.97 -28.43 -15.29
N ASP A 306 -9.59 -29.00 -16.44
CA ASP A 306 -8.26 -29.47 -16.84
C ASP A 306 -7.38 -28.36 -17.45
N ILE A 307 -7.65 -27.08 -17.15
CA ILE A 307 -6.88 -25.95 -17.71
C ILE A 307 -5.38 -26.02 -17.43
N VAL A 308 -4.96 -26.65 -16.33
CA VAL A 308 -3.54 -26.81 -16.01
C VAL A 308 -2.91 -27.82 -16.96
N GLU A 309 -3.56 -28.96 -17.18
CA GLU A 309 -3.17 -29.99 -18.14
C GLU A 309 -3.17 -29.45 -19.57
N TYR A 310 -4.19 -28.66 -19.91
CA TYR A 310 -4.27 -27.95 -21.18
C TYR A 310 -3.08 -27.00 -21.35
N ALA A 311 -2.76 -26.17 -20.36
CA ALA A 311 -1.61 -25.27 -20.38
C ALA A 311 -0.28 -26.03 -20.51
N LEU A 312 -0.14 -27.18 -19.85
CA LEU A 312 1.05 -28.04 -19.98
C LEU A 312 1.20 -28.58 -21.42
N SER A 313 0.11 -28.95 -22.07
CA SER A 313 0.15 -29.37 -23.48
C SER A 313 0.67 -28.27 -24.43
N ARG A 314 0.57 -26.99 -24.03
CA ARG A 314 1.03 -25.83 -24.82
C ARG A 314 2.53 -25.54 -24.66
N ILE A 315 3.19 -26.17 -23.69
CA ILE A 315 4.64 -26.05 -23.45
C ILE A 315 5.42 -27.11 -24.25
N GLN A 316 4.73 -28.09 -24.82
CA GLN A 316 5.35 -29.26 -25.46
C GLN A 316 6.23 -28.93 -26.67
#